data_AF-A0A1L5JR85-F1
#
_entry.id   AF-A0A1L5JR85-F1
#
_cell.length_a   1.000
_cell.length_b   1.000
_cell.length_c   1.000
_cell.angle_alpha   90.00
_cell.angle_beta   90.00
_cell.angle_gamma   90.00
#
_symmetry.space_group_name_H-M   'P 1'
#
loop_
_entity.id
_entity.type
_entity.pdbx_description
1 polymer ?
#
loop_
_entity_poly.entity_id
_entity_poly.type
_entity_poly.pdbx_seq_one_letter_code
_entity_poly.pdbx_strand_id
1 'polypeptide(L)' 'MRKSLHFLSATSRLLNTQTEIVSQRILQFFEISDLKVVTMIGVGAQIMSDYNRLI' A
#
# COMPACT_ATOMS: atom_id res chain seq x y z
N MET A 1 -27.42 20.76 1.05
CA MET A 1 -26.71 19.77 0.20
C MET A 1 -25.39 20.26 -0.38
N ARG A 2 -25.29 21.49 -0.94
CA ARG A 2 -24.06 22.01 -1.59
C ARG A 2 -22.76 21.92 -0.76
N LYS A 3 -22.82 22.27 0.53
CA LYS A 3 -21.67 22.18 1.46
C LYS A 3 -21.18 20.75 1.71
N SER A 4 -22.10 19.79 1.79
CA SER A 4 -21.77 18.37 2.00
C SER A 4 -21.15 17.74 0.75
N LEU A 5 -21.64 18.09 -0.44
CA LEU A 5 -21.02 17.72 -1.72
C LEU A 5 -19.60 18.27 -1.85
N HIS A 6 -19.41 19.53 -1.43
CA HIS A 6 -18.10 20.17 -1.46
C HIS A 6 -17.11 19.51 -0.49
N PHE A 7 -17.58 19.11 0.69
CA PHE A 7 -16.79 18.37 1.67
C PHE A 7 -16.40 16.98 1.16
N LEU A 8 -17.36 16.24 0.57
CA LEU A 8 -17.13 14.92 -0.02
C LEU A 8 -16.12 14.97 -1.19
N SER A 9 -16.20 16.01 -2.02
CA SER A 9 -15.24 16.24 -3.10
C SER A 9 -13.85 16.56 -2.56
N ALA A 10 -13.75 17.37 -1.51
CA ALA A 10 -12.47 17.71 -0.88
C ALA A 10 -11.82 16.49 -0.22
N THR A 11 -12.59 15.67 0.51
CA THR A 11 -12.09 14.43 1.11
C THR A 11 -11.72 13.38 0.05
N SER A 12 -12.50 13.25 -1.02
CA SER A 12 -12.16 12.35 -2.14
C SER A 12 -10.86 12.76 -2.83
N ARG A 13 -10.64 14.06 -3.07
CA ARG A 13 -9.37 14.56 -3.65
C ARG A 13 -8.19 14.30 -2.72
N LEU A 14 -8.34 14.56 -1.42
CA LEU A 14 -7.30 14.29 -0.43
C LEU A 14 -6.91 12.81 -0.41
N LEU A 15 -7.90 11.91 -0.38
CA LEU A 15 -7.68 10.47 -0.37
C LEU A 15 -7.01 9.98 -1.66
N ASN A 16 -7.43 10.50 -2.82
CA ASN A 16 -6.79 10.16 -4.09
C ASN A 16 -5.32 10.63 -4.11
N THR A 17 -5.03 11.86 -3.71
CA THR A 17 -3.66 12.36 -3.64
C THR A 17 -2.81 11.54 -2.67
N GLN A 18 -3.35 11.17 -1.51
CA GLN A 18 -2.63 10.34 -0.55
C GLN A 18 -2.36 8.94 -1.12
N THR A 19 -3.34 8.32 -1.77
CA THR A 19 -3.21 7.01 -2.41
C THR A 19 -2.16 7.04 -3.52
N GLU A 20 -2.13 8.10 -4.32
CA GLU A 20 -1.16 8.28 -5.40
C GLU A 20 0.28 8.43 -4.85
N ILE A 21 0.47 9.25 -3.81
CA ILE A 21 1.75 9.42 -3.14
C ILE A 21 2.25 8.08 -2.57
N VAL A 22 1.38 7.35 -1.86
CA VAL A 22 1.75 6.04 -1.28
C VAL A 22 2.09 5.03 -2.38
N SER A 23 1.32 4.99 -3.45
CA SER A 23 1.57 4.09 -4.59
C SER A 23 2.91 4.37 -5.26
N GLN A 24 3.24 5.66 -5.49
CA GLN A 24 4.53 6.05 -6.04
C GLN A 24 5.69 5.67 -5.12
N ARG A 25 5.54 5.83 -3.80
CA ARG A 25 6.55 5.42 -2.82
C ARG A 25 6.78 3.90 -2.81
N ILE A 26 5.72 3.12 -2.93
CA ILE A 26 5.81 1.66 -3.02
C ILE A 26 6.54 1.25 -4.31
N LEU A 27 6.22 1.88 -5.44
CA LEU A 27 6.91 1.63 -6.70
C LEU A 27 8.40 1.99 -6.62
N GLN A 28 8.73 3.16 -6.06
CA GLN A 28 10.12 3.57 -5.81
C GLN A 28 10.84 2.58 -4.89
N PHE A 29 10.15 2.07 -3.87
CA PHE A 29 10.70 1.05 -2.99
C PHE A 29 11.04 -0.23 -3.76
N PHE A 30 10.16 -0.69 -4.66
CA PHE A 30 10.44 -1.86 -5.50
C PHE A 30 11.50 -1.62 -6.57
N GLU A 31 11.60 -0.39 -7.10
CA GLU A 31 12.60 -0.02 -8.10
C GLU A 31 14.01 0.06 -7.51
N ILE A 32 14.13 0.51 -6.26
CA ILE A 32 15.41 0.67 -5.55
C ILE A 32 15.81 -0.62 -4.80
N SER A 33 14.84 -1.43 -4.38
CA SER A 33 15.13 -2.66 -3.65
C SER A 33 15.59 -3.76 -4.58
N ASP A 34 16.66 -4.47 -4.20
CA ASP A 34 17.06 -5.70 -4.88
C ASP A 34 15.89 -6.70 -4.82
N LEU A 35 15.48 -7.18 -6.00
CA LEU A 35 14.43 -8.18 -6.16
C LEU A 35 14.66 -9.40 -5.24
N LYS A 36 15.92 -9.74 -4.96
CA LYS A 36 16.30 -10.80 -4.03
C LYS A 36 15.85 -10.52 -2.59
N VAL A 37 15.98 -9.29 -2.11
CA VAL A 37 15.58 -8.88 -0.76
C VAL A 37 14.05 -8.85 -0.65
N VAL A 38 13.37 -8.29 -1.65
CA VAL A 38 11.90 -8.27 -1.72
C VAL A 38 11.34 -9.69 -1.72
N THR A 39 11.93 -10.58 -2.53
CA THR A 39 11.52 -11.98 -2.62
C THR A 39 11.75 -12.71 -1.29
N MET A 40 12.87 -12.47 -0.62
CA MET A 40 13.18 -13.08 0.67
C MET A 40 12.18 -12.68 1.76
N ILE A 41 11.80 -11.39 1.82
CA ILE A 41 10.78 -10.90 2.75
C ILE A 41 9.41 -11.50 2.41
N GLY A 42 9.03 -11.51 1.12
CA GLY A 42 7.76 -12.08 0.66
C GLY A 42 7.62 -13.57 0.98
N VAL A 43 8.67 -14.35 0.74
CA VAL A 43 8.70 -15.79 1.08
C VAL A 43 8.66 -16.00 2.59
N GLY A 44 9.42 -15.22 3.36
CA GLY A 44 9.39 -15.28 4.82
C GLY A 44 8.00 -14.97 5.40
N ALA A 45 7.30 -13.98 4.84
CA ALA A 45 5.94 -13.62 5.24
C ALA A 45 4.92 -14.73 4.91
N GLN A 46 5.04 -15.39 3.75
CA GLN A 46 4.19 -16.52 3.38
C GLN A 46 4.41 -17.72 4.31
N ILE A 47 5.67 -18.08 4.58
CA ILE A 47 6.00 -19.17 5.52
C ILE A 47 5.42 -18.88 6.91
N MET A 48 5.56 -17.64 7.40
CA MET A 48 5.00 -17.23 8.70
C MET A 48 3.46 -17.32 8.73
N SER A 49 2.81 -16.90 7.64
CA SER A 49 1.35 -16.98 7.50
C SER A 49 0.86 -18.43 7.45
N ASP A 50 1.59 -19.30 6.75
CA ASP A 50 1.25 -20.72 6.64
C ASP A 50 1.47 -21.45 7.95
N TYR A 51 2.53 -21.13 8.68
CA TYR A 51 2.77 -21.65 10.03
C TYR A 51 1.64 -21.27 11.00
N ASN A 52 1.21 -20.00 10.98
CA ASN A 52 0.07 -19.54 11.77
C ASN A 52 -1.27 -20.22 11.41
N ARG A 53 -1.40 -20.78 10.20
CA ARG A 53 -2.59 -21.53 9.79
C ARG A 53 -2.57 -23.00 10.22
N LEU A 54 -1.40 -23.51 10.61
CA LEU A 54 -1.21 -24.90 11.04
C LEU A 54 -1.34 -25.10 12.55
N ILE A 55 -1.40 -24.00 13.32
CA ILE A 55 -1.63 -23.96 14.77
C ILE A 55 -3.09 -23.59 15.04
#